data_AF-A0AAQ3TT12-F1
#
_entry.id   AF-A0AAQ3TT12-F1
#
_cell.length_a   1.000
_cell.length_b   1.000
_cell.length_c   1.000
_cell.angle_alpha   90.00
_cell.angle_beta   90.00
_cell.angle_gamma   90.00
#
_symmetry.space_group_name_H-M   'P 1'
#
loop_
_entity.id
_entity.type
_entity.pdbx_description
1 polymer ?
#
loop_
_entity_poly.entity_id
_entity_poly.type
_entity_poly.pdbx_seq_one_letter_code
_entity_poly.pdbx_strand_id
1 'polypeptide(L)'
;MPRAPRNVPRTPPACSNARAPRCHHAFLLLLRLLLRVVPPPPPPLLPAPRRNSLRQRHGETAVMAPPRWKSGDGHRRLLLLLCCCLLAFPCHAQQQVTRNNVTRRSDQVIHSFVGTYGINYGRIADNLPAPEVVVRLLKLARIRNVKIYDADPKVLAAFRGTGLNLVVAIPNEFLKDMAANPSKAMDWLNENVQPYYPSTRIVGITVGNEVLGGQDTGLAEALVGAVLNVHDALRMLRLDAKIELSTPHSEAVFANSYPPSSCVFRPDLMVYLRPLLDFFSKTGAPFYVNAYPFLAYMSDPSHIDINYALFKPNAGIVDPKTGLHYDNMFDAQLDAAYFALEAAGYAGMEVRVAETGWASAGDATEAGANMENAITYNSRLRKRLFLRKGTPYRPERAAKAYIFALFNENLKPGPTSERHYGLYKPDGSVSINIGLKGLVPSSAPPPSTLVPFMGVRAWGRIVQYSAALLPCTLIFLALAT
;
A
#
# COMPACT_ATOMS: atom_id res chain seq x y z
N MET A 1 36.86 -61.49 10.84
CA MET A 1 35.75 -62.38 10.42
C MET A 1 34.51 -61.98 11.21
N PRO A 2 33.31 -61.81 10.60
CA PRO A 2 32.96 -61.75 9.17
C PRO A 2 32.42 -60.36 8.75
N ARG A 3 32.94 -59.75 7.69
CA ARG A 3 32.46 -59.73 6.28
C ARG A 3 31.30 -58.75 6.00
N ALA A 4 31.64 -57.69 5.29
CA ALA A 4 30.74 -56.86 4.49
C ALA A 4 30.14 -57.64 3.30
N PRO A 5 29.10 -57.09 2.66
CA PRO A 5 28.97 -57.19 1.21
C PRO A 5 28.90 -55.82 0.54
N ARG A 6 29.83 -55.61 -0.40
CA ARG A 6 29.63 -54.75 -1.58
C ARG A 6 28.60 -55.42 -2.48
N ASN A 7 27.74 -54.65 -3.16
CA ASN A 7 27.36 -54.85 -4.57
C ASN A 7 26.32 -53.83 -5.07
N VAL A 8 26.80 -52.93 -5.93
CA VAL A 8 26.13 -52.25 -7.07
C VAL A 8 27.22 -52.28 -8.16
N PRO A 9 26.99 -52.42 -9.49
CA PRO A 9 25.82 -52.02 -10.30
C PRO A 9 25.37 -53.03 -11.38
N ARG A 10 24.09 -52.99 -11.81
CA ARG A 10 23.68 -53.36 -13.20
C ARG A 10 22.38 -52.66 -13.64
N THR A 11 22.50 -51.79 -14.65
CA THR A 11 21.51 -51.51 -15.71
C THR A 11 22.11 -52.04 -17.03
N PRO A 12 21.39 -52.13 -18.18
CA PRO A 12 19.96 -52.03 -18.49
C PRO A 12 19.44 -53.28 -19.27
N PRO A 13 18.21 -53.26 -19.85
CA PRO A 13 18.17 -52.97 -21.29
C PRO A 13 17.04 -52.02 -21.72
N ALA A 14 17.25 -51.47 -22.92
CA ALA A 14 16.42 -50.52 -23.62
C ALA A 14 15.24 -51.19 -24.38
N CYS A 15 14.10 -50.49 -24.41
CA CYS A 15 13.03 -50.53 -25.41
C CYS A 15 12.29 -49.19 -25.29
N SER A 16 12.41 -48.25 -26.24
CA SER A 16 11.84 -48.17 -27.58
C SER A 16 10.73 -47.09 -27.64
N ASN A 17 11.13 -45.94 -28.18
CA ASN A 17 10.37 -44.95 -28.94
C ASN A 17 8.87 -44.74 -28.64
N ALA A 18 8.57 -43.77 -27.78
CA ALA A 18 7.28 -43.07 -27.77
C ALA A 18 7.45 -41.68 -28.41
N ARG A 19 6.67 -41.44 -29.48
CA ARG A 19 6.65 -40.22 -30.31
C ARG A 19 6.11 -39.01 -29.54
N ALA A 20 6.80 -37.88 -29.67
CA ALA A 20 6.31 -36.55 -29.30
C ALA A 20 5.26 -36.04 -30.32
N PRO A 21 4.17 -35.35 -29.89
CA PRO A 21 3.23 -34.73 -30.80
C PRO A 21 3.78 -33.39 -31.33
N ARG A 22 3.81 -33.28 -32.67
CA ARG A 22 4.22 -32.10 -33.43
C ARG A 22 3.14 -31.00 -33.39
N CYS A 23 3.29 -30.02 -32.50
CA CYS A 23 2.54 -28.76 -32.58
C CYS A 23 3.23 -27.78 -33.56
N HIS A 24 3.24 -28.10 -34.85
CA HIS A 24 3.79 -27.20 -35.89
C HIS A 24 3.02 -27.20 -37.21
N HIS A 25 1.74 -27.58 -37.19
CA HIS A 25 0.87 -27.54 -38.40
C HIS A 25 -0.45 -26.78 -38.23
N ALA A 26 -0.77 -26.29 -37.02
CA ALA A 26 -1.97 -25.48 -36.79
C ALA A 26 -1.73 -23.95 -36.92
N PHE A 27 -0.46 -23.51 -36.97
CA PHE A 27 -0.12 -22.07 -37.03
C PHE A 27 0.04 -21.53 -38.46
N LEU A 28 0.26 -22.40 -39.46
CA LEU A 28 0.46 -22.01 -40.87
C LEU A 28 -0.81 -22.09 -41.73
N LEU A 29 -1.92 -22.59 -41.19
CA LEU A 29 -3.23 -22.64 -41.86
C LEU A 29 -4.14 -21.45 -41.50
N LEU A 30 -3.89 -20.75 -40.39
CA LEU A 30 -4.62 -19.52 -40.03
C LEU A 30 -4.06 -18.25 -40.70
N LEU A 31 -2.81 -18.27 -41.17
CA LEU A 31 -2.16 -17.11 -41.79
C LEU A 31 -2.45 -16.97 -43.30
N ARG A 32 -3.06 -17.99 -43.93
CA ARG A 32 -3.46 -17.98 -45.35
C ARG A 32 -4.92 -17.58 -45.60
N LEU A 33 -5.70 -17.33 -44.55
CA LEU A 33 -7.12 -16.96 -44.64
C LEU A 33 -7.40 -15.47 -44.33
N LEU A 34 -6.37 -14.65 -44.08
CA LEU A 34 -6.52 -13.23 -43.70
C LEU A 34 -5.88 -12.21 -44.66
N LEU A 35 -5.40 -12.61 -45.85
CA LEU A 35 -4.76 -11.67 -46.80
C LEU A 35 -5.20 -11.87 -48.25
N ARG A 36 -6.39 -11.38 -48.58
CA ARG A 36 -6.90 -10.93 -49.90
C ARG A 36 -8.07 -9.99 -49.56
N VAL A 37 -8.21 -8.71 -49.92
CA VAL A 37 -7.85 -7.93 -51.12
C VAL A 37 -7.89 -6.43 -50.75
N VAL A 38 -6.85 -5.65 -51.07
CA VAL A 38 -6.98 -4.21 -51.42
C VAL A 38 -5.95 -3.94 -52.53
N PRO A 39 -6.33 -3.37 -53.70
CA PRO A 39 -5.39 -3.10 -54.79
C PRO A 39 -4.61 -1.79 -54.56
N PRO A 40 -3.39 -1.64 -55.12
CA PRO A 40 -2.57 -0.44 -54.94
C PRO A 40 -2.95 0.69 -55.94
N PRO A 41 -2.65 1.96 -55.63
CA PRO A 41 -2.86 3.08 -56.55
C PRO A 41 -1.70 3.20 -57.58
N PRO A 42 -1.91 3.86 -58.73
CA PRO A 42 -0.90 4.01 -59.78
C PRO A 42 0.09 5.15 -59.46
N PRO A 43 1.30 5.14 -60.04
CA PRO A 43 2.33 6.15 -59.76
C PRO A 43 2.20 7.36 -60.70
N PRO A 44 2.50 8.59 -60.25
CA PRO A 44 2.74 9.71 -61.16
C PRO A 44 4.24 9.91 -61.43
N LEU A 45 4.51 10.29 -62.68
CA LEU A 45 5.81 10.59 -63.30
C LEU A 45 6.44 11.88 -62.77
N LEU A 46 7.78 11.90 -62.72
CA LEU A 46 8.62 13.11 -62.65
C LEU A 46 8.93 13.62 -64.08
N PRO A 47 9.15 14.93 -64.30
CA PRO A 47 10.52 15.43 -64.21
C PRO A 47 10.70 16.83 -63.57
N ALA A 48 11.97 17.03 -63.16
CA ALA A 48 12.66 18.14 -62.49
C ALA A 48 12.82 19.44 -63.35
N PRO A 49 13.59 20.49 -62.94
CA PRO A 49 13.84 21.09 -61.62
C PRO A 49 13.85 22.66 -61.60
N ARG A 50 14.10 23.21 -60.38
CA ARG A 50 14.91 24.42 -60.03
C ARG A 50 14.20 25.75 -59.63
N ARG A 51 14.67 26.18 -58.43
CA ARG A 51 15.08 27.53 -57.95
C ARG A 51 14.09 28.42 -57.16
N ASN A 52 14.50 28.65 -55.92
CA ASN A 52 14.53 29.90 -55.13
C ASN A 52 13.41 30.92 -55.30
N SER A 53 12.70 31.26 -54.22
CA SER A 53 12.93 32.51 -53.46
C SER A 53 11.84 32.77 -52.42
N LEU A 54 12.23 33.54 -51.40
CA LEU A 54 11.41 34.11 -50.32
C LEU A 54 10.20 34.90 -50.84
N ARG A 55 9.06 34.85 -50.13
CA ARG A 55 8.46 36.04 -49.49
C ARG A 55 7.19 35.75 -48.69
N GLN A 56 7.00 36.68 -47.76
CA GLN A 56 6.01 36.84 -46.71
C GLN A 56 4.71 37.52 -47.21
N ARG A 57 3.64 37.34 -46.43
CA ARG A 57 2.53 38.27 -46.08
C ARG A 57 1.22 38.31 -46.90
N HIS A 58 0.15 38.10 -46.11
CA HIS A 58 -1.08 38.88 -45.90
C HIS A 58 -2.18 39.05 -46.97
N GLY A 59 -3.41 38.93 -46.45
CA GLY A 59 -4.63 39.63 -46.86
C GLY A 59 -5.40 38.90 -47.97
N GLU A 60 -6.72 38.87 -48.04
CA GLU A 60 -7.76 39.53 -47.26
C GLU A 60 -9.11 38.87 -47.61
N THR A 61 -10.08 39.14 -46.75
CA THR A 61 -11.53 38.95 -46.82
C THR A 61 -12.23 38.99 -48.19
N ALA A 62 -13.27 38.16 -48.36
CA ALA A 62 -14.43 38.50 -49.18
C ALA A 62 -15.74 38.06 -48.51
N VAL A 63 -16.63 39.04 -48.38
CA VAL A 63 -18.00 39.04 -47.85
C VAL A 63 -18.98 38.52 -48.91
N MET A 64 -19.99 37.73 -48.52
CA MET A 64 -21.33 37.79 -49.10
C MET A 64 -22.36 37.05 -48.21
N ALA A 65 -23.47 37.72 -47.93
CA ALA A 65 -24.73 37.18 -47.41
C ALA A 65 -25.87 37.90 -48.16
N PRO A 66 -27.14 37.47 -48.06
CA PRO A 66 -27.75 36.15 -48.23
C PRO A 66 -28.94 36.22 -49.24
N PRO A 67 -29.86 35.25 -49.28
CA PRO A 67 -31.26 35.63 -49.45
C PRO A 67 -32.20 35.12 -48.35
N ARG A 68 -33.18 35.98 -48.08
CA ARG A 68 -34.28 35.88 -47.10
C ARG A 68 -35.27 34.76 -47.45
N TRP A 69 -35.83 34.13 -46.42
CA TRP A 69 -37.15 33.51 -46.46
C TRP A 69 -37.98 34.00 -45.25
N LYS A 70 -39.24 34.38 -45.52
CA LYS A 70 -40.22 34.87 -44.56
C LYS A 70 -41.09 33.74 -44.00
N SER A 71 -41.44 33.91 -42.72
CA SER A 71 -42.72 33.59 -42.04
C SER A 71 -43.29 32.17 -42.13
N GLY A 72 -43.29 31.48 -40.98
CA GLY A 72 -44.13 30.32 -40.69
C GLY A 72 -43.42 29.30 -39.81
N ASP A 73 -44.11 28.79 -38.79
CA ASP A 73 -43.73 27.65 -37.95
C ASP A 73 -42.72 27.84 -36.82
N GLY A 74 -43.06 28.74 -35.89
CA GLY A 74 -42.56 28.76 -34.51
C GLY A 74 -42.91 27.52 -33.66
N HIS A 75 -43.64 26.53 -34.19
CA HIS A 75 -44.01 25.31 -33.44
C HIS A 75 -43.24 24.05 -33.80
N ARG A 76 -42.37 24.06 -34.82
CA ARG A 76 -41.51 22.90 -35.15
C ARG A 76 -40.10 22.93 -34.52
N ARG A 77 -39.73 24.03 -33.84
CA ARG A 77 -38.41 24.16 -33.18
C ARG A 77 -38.41 23.80 -31.69
N LEU A 78 -39.58 23.64 -31.06
CA LEU A 78 -39.66 23.18 -29.66
C LEU A 78 -39.68 21.64 -29.54
N LEU A 79 -40.08 20.92 -30.60
CA LEU A 79 -40.14 19.46 -30.59
C LEU A 79 -38.81 18.77 -31.01
N LEU A 80 -37.92 19.47 -31.73
CA LEU A 80 -36.60 18.93 -32.11
C LEU A 80 -35.51 19.12 -31.04
N LEU A 81 -35.72 20.02 -30.07
CA LEU A 81 -34.79 20.20 -28.93
C LEU A 81 -35.09 19.23 -27.77
N LEU A 82 -36.29 18.63 -27.72
CA LEU A 82 -36.64 17.57 -26.76
C LEU A 82 -36.24 16.16 -27.22
N CYS A 83 -35.86 15.98 -28.49
CA CYS A 83 -35.46 14.67 -29.03
C CYS A 83 -33.93 14.43 -28.99
N CYS A 84 -33.12 15.45 -28.67
CA CYS A 84 -31.66 15.31 -28.55
C CYS A 84 -31.15 15.09 -27.11
N CYS A 85 -32.03 15.06 -26.11
CA CYS A 85 -31.65 14.79 -24.70
C CYS A 85 -31.96 13.36 -24.23
N LEU A 86 -32.35 12.44 -25.13
CA LEU A 86 -32.65 11.04 -24.80
C LEU A 86 -31.74 10.00 -25.49
N LEU A 87 -30.64 10.43 -26.13
CA LEU A 87 -29.64 9.52 -26.72
C LEU A 87 -28.27 9.54 -26.02
N ALA A 88 -28.25 9.92 -24.73
CA ALA A 88 -27.05 9.83 -23.88
C ALA A 88 -27.36 9.05 -22.58
N PHE A 89 -27.85 7.82 -22.72
CA PHE A 89 -27.83 6.81 -21.66
C PHE A 89 -27.40 5.47 -22.28
N PRO A 90 -26.29 4.85 -21.86
CA PRO A 90 -26.00 3.47 -22.25
C PRO A 90 -26.97 2.55 -21.52
N CYS A 91 -27.99 2.10 -22.25
CA CYS A 91 -28.80 0.95 -21.88
C CYS A 91 -27.89 -0.28 -21.85
N HIS A 92 -27.92 -1.01 -20.73
CA HIS A 92 -27.34 -2.33 -20.59
C HIS A 92 -27.91 -3.26 -21.67
N ALA A 93 -27.09 -3.59 -22.67
CA ALA A 93 -27.33 -4.70 -23.57
C ALA A 93 -26.55 -5.92 -23.05
N GLN A 94 -27.32 -6.90 -22.62
CA GLN A 94 -26.91 -8.18 -22.09
C GLN A 94 -26.25 -9.01 -23.20
N GLN A 95 -24.92 -9.06 -23.22
CA GLN A 95 -24.18 -9.93 -24.12
C GLN A 95 -24.00 -11.29 -23.43
N GLN A 96 -24.82 -12.24 -23.87
CA GLN A 96 -24.79 -13.64 -23.43
C GLN A 96 -23.56 -14.32 -24.02
N VAL A 97 -22.43 -14.18 -23.31
CA VAL A 97 -21.23 -14.99 -23.54
C VAL A 97 -21.50 -16.37 -22.96
N THR A 98 -21.40 -17.39 -23.81
CA THR A 98 -21.43 -18.81 -23.43
C THR A 98 -20.39 -19.07 -22.34
N ARG A 99 -20.86 -19.25 -21.10
CA ARG A 99 -20.04 -19.65 -19.95
C ARG A 99 -19.59 -21.09 -20.15
N ASN A 100 -18.30 -21.27 -20.47
CA ASN A 100 -17.61 -22.45 -20.00
C ASN A 100 -17.49 -22.35 -18.48
N ASN A 101 -18.08 -23.30 -17.77
CA ASN A 101 -18.05 -23.42 -16.32
C ASN A 101 -16.61 -23.64 -15.83
N VAL A 102 -15.91 -22.55 -15.52
CA VAL A 102 -14.82 -22.55 -14.54
C VAL A 102 -15.30 -21.64 -13.42
N THR A 103 -15.58 -22.23 -12.27
CA THR A 103 -15.92 -21.55 -11.02
C THR A 103 -14.78 -20.61 -10.61
N ARG A 104 -14.81 -19.36 -11.07
CA ARG A 104 -14.05 -18.26 -10.45
C ARG A 104 -14.63 -18.04 -9.06
N ARG A 105 -13.95 -18.54 -8.02
CA ARG A 105 -14.00 -17.93 -6.69
C ARG A 105 -13.74 -16.43 -6.91
N SER A 106 -14.72 -15.58 -6.62
CA SER A 106 -14.53 -14.14 -6.63
C SER A 106 -13.31 -13.79 -5.78
N ASP A 107 -12.38 -13.01 -6.32
CA ASP A 107 -11.25 -12.39 -5.60
C ASP A 107 -11.82 -11.53 -4.47
N GLN A 108 -12.10 -12.15 -3.33
CA GLN A 108 -12.67 -11.48 -2.17
C GLN A 108 -11.51 -10.80 -1.45
N VAL A 109 -11.24 -9.54 -1.83
CA VAL A 109 -10.22 -8.73 -1.18
C VAL A 109 -10.57 -8.57 0.30
N ILE A 110 -9.70 -9.07 1.18
CA ILE A 110 -9.86 -8.89 2.63
C ILE A 110 -9.59 -7.41 2.94
N HIS A 111 -10.61 -6.70 3.42
CA HIS A 111 -10.49 -5.30 3.85
C HIS A 111 -9.95 -5.22 5.29
N SER A 112 -8.69 -5.58 5.48
CA SER A 112 -8.02 -5.60 6.79
C SER A 112 -7.55 -4.22 7.28
N PHE A 113 -7.50 -3.22 6.39
CA PHE A 113 -6.95 -1.90 6.70
C PHE A 113 -7.87 -0.79 6.18
N VAL A 114 -8.33 0.11 7.06
CA VAL A 114 -9.16 1.26 6.70
C VAL A 114 -8.30 2.51 6.54
N GLY A 115 -8.27 3.10 5.34
CA GLY A 115 -7.41 4.24 5.05
C GLY A 115 -5.94 3.81 4.98
N THR A 116 -5.06 4.58 5.60
CA THR A 116 -3.59 4.46 5.46
C THR A 116 -2.83 4.53 6.78
N TYR A 117 -3.50 4.88 7.88
CA TYR A 117 -2.90 5.08 9.19
C TYR A 117 -3.40 4.05 10.20
N GLY A 118 -2.46 3.34 10.82
CA GLY A 118 -2.67 2.46 11.97
C GLY A 118 -1.70 2.78 13.10
N ILE A 119 -1.87 2.16 14.26
CA ILE A 119 -0.99 2.31 15.41
C ILE A 119 -0.67 0.95 16.03
N ASN A 120 0.57 0.76 16.45
CA ASN A 120 0.99 -0.36 17.26
C ASN A 120 0.67 -0.06 18.74
N TYR A 121 -0.14 -0.90 19.36
CA TYR A 121 -0.44 -0.85 20.79
C TYR A 121 0.44 -1.88 21.52
N GLY A 122 1.72 -1.51 21.67
CA GLY A 122 2.68 -2.21 22.52
C GLY A 122 2.32 -2.06 24.00
N ARG A 123 2.67 -3.09 24.78
CA ARG A 123 2.32 -3.22 26.20
C ARG A 123 3.46 -3.79 27.05
N ILE A 124 4.72 -3.66 26.62
CA ILE A 124 5.87 -4.02 27.46
C ILE A 124 6.10 -2.89 28.48
N ALA A 125 5.15 -2.79 29.42
CA ALA A 125 5.08 -1.74 30.43
C ALA A 125 4.14 -2.15 31.59
N ASP A 126 4.34 -1.57 32.76
CA ASP A 126 3.57 -1.84 33.99
C ASP A 126 2.64 -0.68 34.42
N ASN A 127 2.65 0.42 33.67
CA ASN A 127 1.99 1.68 34.04
C ASN A 127 0.94 2.16 33.03
N LEU A 128 0.57 1.33 32.05
CA LEU A 128 -0.37 1.71 31.00
C LEU A 128 -1.83 1.73 31.48
N PRO A 129 -2.73 2.50 30.83
CA PRO A 129 -4.14 2.50 31.15
C PRO A 129 -4.80 1.14 30.86
N ALA A 130 -5.93 0.89 31.53
CA ALA A 130 -6.78 -0.25 31.22
C ALA A 130 -7.23 -0.23 29.73
N PRO A 131 -7.39 -1.39 29.07
CA PRO A 131 -7.71 -1.46 27.64
C PRO A 131 -8.97 -0.68 27.22
N GLU A 132 -9.99 -0.57 28.06
CA GLU A 132 -11.21 0.22 27.79
C GLU A 132 -10.92 1.72 27.69
N VAL A 133 -9.99 2.20 28.51
CA VAL A 133 -9.50 3.58 28.48
C VAL A 133 -8.68 3.81 27.21
N VAL A 134 -7.88 2.84 26.80
CA VAL A 134 -7.13 2.87 25.53
C VAL A 134 -8.06 2.91 24.33
N VAL A 135 -9.15 2.13 24.31
CA VAL A 135 -10.18 2.20 23.27
C VAL A 135 -10.80 3.60 23.17
N ARG A 136 -11.09 4.25 24.30
CA ARG A 136 -11.59 5.63 24.31
C ARG A 136 -10.57 6.59 23.71
N LEU A 137 -9.29 6.46 24.07
CA LEU A 137 -8.20 7.26 23.51
C LEU A 137 -8.12 7.09 21.98
N LEU A 138 -8.12 5.85 21.49
CA LEU A 138 -8.06 5.55 20.05
C LEU A 138 -9.21 6.19 19.27
N LYS A 139 -10.44 6.13 19.82
CA LYS A 139 -11.61 6.79 19.24
C LYS A 139 -11.47 8.33 19.23
N LEU A 140 -10.99 8.92 20.31
CA LEU A 140 -10.73 10.37 20.40
C LEU A 140 -9.66 10.82 19.40
N ALA A 141 -8.60 10.02 19.24
CA ALA A 141 -7.54 10.22 18.27
C ALA A 141 -7.95 9.92 16.82
N ARG A 142 -9.15 9.35 16.62
CA ARG A 142 -9.69 8.90 15.32
C ARG A 142 -8.79 7.86 14.62
N ILE A 143 -8.14 7.01 15.40
CA ILE A 143 -7.33 5.89 14.89
C ILE A 143 -8.22 4.66 14.81
N ARG A 144 -8.30 4.04 13.62
CA ARG A 144 -9.18 2.89 13.36
C ARG A 144 -8.47 1.55 13.32
N ASN A 145 -7.21 1.52 12.87
CA ASN A 145 -6.44 0.29 12.72
C ASN A 145 -5.45 0.19 13.87
N VAL A 146 -5.51 -0.91 14.61
CA VAL A 146 -4.66 -1.18 15.77
C VAL A 146 -4.01 -2.53 15.58
N LYS A 147 -2.71 -2.63 15.83
CA LYS A 147 -1.97 -3.89 15.90
C LYS A 147 -1.49 -4.10 17.33
N ILE A 148 -1.69 -5.30 17.88
CA ILE A 148 -1.12 -5.75 19.16
C ILE A 148 -0.16 -6.92 18.91
N TYR A 149 0.72 -7.20 19.86
CA TYR A 149 1.81 -8.18 19.74
C TYR A 149 1.52 -9.52 20.43
N ASP A 150 0.28 -9.72 20.84
CA ASP A 150 -0.23 -10.91 21.52
C ASP A 150 -1.72 -11.11 21.17
N ALA A 151 -2.43 -11.89 21.99
CA ALA A 151 -3.89 -11.97 22.00
C ALA A 151 -4.49 -11.85 23.41
N ASP A 152 -4.09 -10.83 24.18
CA ASP A 152 -4.55 -10.60 25.55
C ASP A 152 -6.10 -10.55 25.63
N PRO A 153 -6.75 -11.45 26.41
CA PRO A 153 -8.20 -11.54 26.50
C PRO A 153 -8.87 -10.26 27.02
N LYS A 154 -8.22 -9.48 27.88
CA LYS A 154 -8.74 -8.19 28.39
C LYS A 154 -8.81 -7.18 27.27
N VAL A 155 -7.81 -7.15 26.39
CA VAL A 155 -7.77 -6.25 25.24
C VAL A 155 -8.79 -6.68 24.20
N LEU A 156 -8.87 -7.98 23.89
CA LEU A 156 -9.86 -8.53 22.97
C LEU A 156 -11.29 -8.22 23.44
N ALA A 157 -11.57 -8.34 24.75
CA ALA A 157 -12.85 -7.99 25.33
C ALA A 157 -13.14 -6.48 25.25
N ALA A 158 -12.19 -5.62 25.58
CA ALA A 158 -12.36 -4.17 25.52
C ALA A 158 -12.64 -3.65 24.10
N PHE A 159 -12.13 -4.34 23.07
CA PHE A 159 -12.37 -3.98 21.67
C PHE A 159 -13.75 -4.44 21.13
N ARG A 160 -14.53 -5.21 21.90
CA ARG A 160 -15.86 -5.70 21.50
C ARG A 160 -16.81 -4.54 21.20
N GLY A 161 -17.47 -4.59 20.04
CA GLY A 161 -18.47 -3.59 19.62
C GLY A 161 -17.91 -2.19 19.38
N THR A 162 -16.58 -2.00 19.40
CA THR A 162 -15.99 -0.66 19.31
C THR A 162 -15.95 -0.10 17.88
N GLY A 163 -15.99 -1.00 16.89
CA GLY A 163 -15.80 -0.66 15.47
C GLY A 163 -14.33 -0.47 15.05
N LEU A 164 -13.38 -0.60 15.99
CA LEU A 164 -11.95 -0.53 15.68
C LEU A 164 -11.48 -1.85 15.07
N ASN A 165 -10.66 -1.76 14.03
CA ASN A 165 -10.00 -2.91 13.42
C ASN A 165 -8.79 -3.31 14.27
N LEU A 166 -8.71 -4.60 14.62
CA LEU A 166 -7.62 -5.15 15.42
C LEU A 166 -6.86 -6.23 14.64
N VAL A 167 -5.55 -6.09 14.57
CA VAL A 167 -4.61 -7.14 14.19
C VAL A 167 -4.00 -7.70 15.47
N VAL A 168 -4.06 -9.02 15.64
CA VAL A 168 -3.47 -9.75 16.78
C VAL A 168 -2.22 -10.49 16.30
N ALA A 169 -1.32 -10.83 17.21
CA ALA A 169 -0.11 -11.55 16.85
C ALA A 169 -0.04 -12.89 17.58
N ILE A 170 0.47 -13.89 16.87
CA ILE A 170 1.02 -15.12 17.43
C ILE A 170 2.49 -14.83 17.74
N PRO A 171 2.88 -14.78 19.02
CA PRO A 171 4.26 -14.50 19.41
C PRO A 171 5.26 -15.55 18.91
N ASN A 172 6.54 -15.17 18.83
CA ASN A 172 7.61 -15.99 18.25
C ASN A 172 7.79 -17.33 18.99
N GLU A 173 7.56 -17.36 20.29
CA GLU A 173 7.70 -18.56 21.14
C GLU A 173 6.75 -19.69 20.76
N PHE A 174 5.62 -19.41 20.08
CA PHE A 174 4.67 -20.42 19.63
C PHE A 174 5.07 -21.10 18.32
N LEU A 175 6.02 -20.55 17.57
CA LEU A 175 6.26 -20.95 16.19
C LEU A 175 6.74 -22.40 16.07
N LYS A 176 7.68 -22.82 16.93
CA LYS A 176 8.23 -24.19 16.91
C LYS A 176 7.14 -25.23 17.18
N ASP A 177 6.31 -24.99 18.20
CA ASP A 177 5.20 -25.88 18.56
C ASP A 177 4.10 -25.92 17.50
N MET A 178 3.73 -24.77 16.94
CA MET A 178 2.73 -24.70 15.88
C MET A 178 3.20 -25.32 14.56
N ALA A 179 4.48 -25.20 14.23
CA ALA A 179 5.06 -25.85 13.06
C ALA A 179 5.08 -27.38 13.22
N ALA A 180 5.42 -27.86 14.42
CA ALA A 180 5.49 -29.30 14.72
C ALA A 180 4.11 -29.96 14.88
N ASN A 181 3.10 -29.22 15.35
CA ASN A 181 1.77 -29.76 15.63
C ASN A 181 0.65 -28.81 15.17
N PRO A 182 -0.06 -29.12 14.07
CA PRO A 182 -1.18 -28.32 13.57
C PRO A 182 -2.32 -28.11 14.58
N SER A 183 -2.50 -29.00 15.56
CA SER A 183 -3.54 -28.83 16.59
C SER A 183 -3.28 -27.57 17.43
N LYS A 184 -2.02 -27.19 17.65
CA LYS A 184 -1.65 -25.99 18.41
C LYS A 184 -2.13 -24.70 17.74
N ALA A 185 -2.13 -24.66 16.40
CA ALA A 185 -2.68 -23.53 15.67
C ALA A 185 -4.21 -23.46 15.81
N MET A 186 -4.89 -24.60 15.75
CA MET A 186 -6.35 -24.69 15.97
C MET A 186 -6.72 -24.28 17.40
N ASP A 187 -6.03 -24.83 18.41
CA ASP A 187 -6.23 -24.50 19.82
C ASP A 187 -6.08 -23.00 20.06
N TRP A 188 -5.03 -22.39 19.51
CA TRP A 188 -4.80 -20.95 19.61
C TRP A 188 -5.94 -20.13 19.00
N LEU A 189 -6.47 -20.51 17.83
CA LEU A 189 -7.62 -19.80 17.23
C LEU A 189 -8.91 -20.00 18.04
N ASN A 190 -9.13 -21.18 18.60
CA ASN A 190 -10.29 -21.49 19.44
C ASN A 190 -10.29 -20.68 20.74
N GLU A 191 -9.11 -20.41 21.30
CA GLU A 191 -8.95 -19.66 22.54
C GLU A 191 -8.95 -18.14 22.28
N ASN A 192 -8.25 -17.69 21.24
CA ASN A 192 -7.90 -16.28 21.07
C ASN A 192 -8.72 -15.55 19.99
N VAL A 193 -9.40 -16.27 19.10
CA VAL A 193 -10.13 -15.66 17.97
C VAL A 193 -11.62 -15.96 18.02
N GLN A 194 -12.01 -17.24 18.08
CA GLN A 194 -13.42 -17.65 18.05
C GLN A 194 -14.31 -17.01 19.14
N PRO A 195 -13.86 -16.85 20.41
CA PRO A 195 -14.72 -16.30 21.47
C PRO A 195 -15.02 -14.80 21.28
N TYR A 196 -14.19 -14.11 20.51
CA TYR A 196 -14.24 -12.65 20.34
C TYR A 196 -14.79 -12.25 18.99
N TYR A 197 -14.48 -12.98 17.92
CA TYR A 197 -14.97 -12.70 16.57
C TYR A 197 -16.44 -13.12 16.41
N PRO A 198 -17.29 -12.34 15.70
CA PRO A 198 -17.02 -11.07 15.02
C PRO A 198 -17.25 -9.84 15.90
N SER A 199 -17.63 -10.02 17.17
CA SER A 199 -17.99 -8.91 18.07
C SER A 199 -16.81 -7.96 18.31
N THR A 200 -15.60 -8.50 18.41
CA THR A 200 -14.33 -7.79 18.25
C THR A 200 -13.91 -7.94 16.79
N ARG A 201 -13.61 -6.83 16.12
CA ARG A 201 -13.24 -6.84 14.69
C ARG A 201 -11.77 -7.22 14.53
N ILE A 202 -11.48 -8.49 14.77
CA ILE A 202 -10.20 -9.10 14.42
C ILE A 202 -10.16 -9.19 12.89
N VAL A 203 -9.27 -8.41 12.28
CA VAL A 203 -9.17 -8.28 10.81
C VAL A 203 -7.88 -8.88 10.25
N GLY A 204 -6.92 -9.19 11.13
CA GLY A 204 -5.70 -9.86 10.73
C GLY A 204 -5.01 -10.57 11.88
N ILE A 205 -4.16 -11.52 11.53
CA ILE A 205 -3.27 -12.26 12.42
C ILE A 205 -1.86 -12.18 11.84
N THR A 206 -0.89 -11.79 12.65
CA THR A 206 0.54 -11.89 12.30
C THR A 206 1.15 -13.13 12.95
N VAL A 207 1.83 -13.96 12.17
CA VAL A 207 2.55 -15.14 12.67
C VAL A 207 4.03 -14.77 12.87
N GLY A 208 4.40 -14.59 14.13
CA GLY A 208 5.70 -14.06 14.52
C GLY A 208 5.91 -12.58 14.14
N ASN A 209 7.08 -12.07 14.51
CA ASN A 209 7.55 -10.72 14.19
C ASN A 209 9.07 -10.74 13.97
N GLU A 210 9.52 -10.24 12.82
CA GLU A 210 10.96 -10.13 12.43
C GLU A 210 11.77 -11.43 12.51
N VAL A 211 11.11 -12.58 12.43
CA VAL A 211 11.70 -13.91 12.65
C VAL A 211 12.93 -14.16 11.77
N LEU A 212 12.85 -13.82 10.48
CA LEU A 212 13.94 -14.04 9.52
C LEU A 212 15.06 -13.00 9.60
N GLY A 213 14.87 -11.91 10.36
CA GLY A 213 15.93 -10.95 10.69
C GLY A 213 16.64 -11.26 12.01
N GLY A 214 16.13 -12.22 12.78
CA GLY A 214 16.69 -12.65 14.07
C GLY A 214 17.85 -13.64 13.94
N GLN A 215 18.38 -14.06 15.09
CA GLN A 215 19.53 -14.98 15.18
C GLN A 215 19.13 -16.44 15.50
N ASP A 216 17.86 -16.72 15.83
CA ASP A 216 17.39 -18.08 16.13
C ASP A 216 17.01 -18.81 14.84
N THR A 217 17.92 -19.65 14.34
CA THR A 217 17.70 -20.45 13.12
C THR A 217 16.51 -21.40 13.25
N GLY A 218 16.24 -21.92 14.46
CA GLY A 218 15.10 -22.80 14.68
C GLY A 218 13.76 -22.08 14.56
N LEU A 219 13.69 -20.78 14.88
CA LEU A 219 12.49 -19.98 14.59
C LEU A 219 12.33 -19.72 13.08
N ALA A 220 13.44 -19.47 12.37
CA ALA A 220 13.41 -19.32 10.92
C ALA A 220 12.90 -20.59 10.21
N GLU A 221 13.38 -21.77 10.63
CA GLU A 221 12.94 -23.08 10.14
C GLU A 221 11.45 -23.35 10.41
N ALA A 222 10.97 -22.95 11.59
CA ALA A 222 9.58 -23.18 12.00
C ALA A 222 8.57 -22.26 11.30
N LEU A 223 8.98 -21.07 10.85
CA LEU A 223 8.07 -20.02 10.40
C LEU A 223 7.11 -20.47 9.29
N VAL A 224 7.62 -21.14 8.25
CA VAL A 224 6.81 -21.57 7.10
C VAL A 224 5.72 -22.55 7.57
N GLY A 225 6.10 -23.56 8.36
CA GLY A 225 5.16 -24.55 8.88
C GLY A 225 4.09 -23.92 9.79
N ALA A 226 4.49 -23.00 10.67
CA ALA A 226 3.56 -22.30 11.54
C ALA A 226 2.55 -21.45 10.75
N VAL A 227 2.99 -20.69 9.75
CA VAL A 227 2.10 -19.88 8.88
C VAL A 227 1.07 -20.77 8.17
N LEU A 228 1.53 -21.89 7.58
CA LEU A 228 0.64 -22.81 6.86
C LEU A 228 -0.38 -23.47 7.80
N ASN A 229 0.05 -23.91 8.98
CA ASN A 229 -0.84 -24.54 9.96
C ASN A 229 -1.89 -23.55 10.51
N VAL A 230 -1.52 -22.29 10.75
CA VAL A 230 -2.47 -21.24 11.15
C VAL A 230 -3.47 -20.94 10.05
N HIS A 231 -3.03 -20.87 8.80
CA HIS A 231 -3.93 -20.69 7.65
C HIS A 231 -4.91 -21.85 7.50
N ASP A 232 -4.45 -23.09 7.62
CA ASP A 232 -5.32 -24.26 7.50
C ASP A 232 -6.35 -24.31 8.63
N ALA A 233 -5.97 -23.93 9.85
CA ALA A 233 -6.90 -23.76 10.95
C ALA A 233 -7.93 -22.64 10.67
N LEU A 234 -7.51 -21.48 10.13
CA LEU A 234 -8.43 -20.43 9.67
C LEU A 234 -9.42 -20.94 8.59
N ARG A 235 -8.95 -21.76 7.65
CA ARG A 235 -9.79 -22.38 6.62
C ARG A 235 -10.82 -23.33 7.19
N MET A 236 -10.42 -24.18 8.15
CA MET A 236 -11.33 -25.10 8.83
C MET A 236 -12.44 -24.34 9.58
N LEU A 237 -12.10 -23.18 10.15
CA LEU A 237 -13.05 -22.27 10.80
C LEU A 237 -13.80 -21.34 9.83
N ARG A 238 -13.52 -21.40 8.52
CA ARG A 238 -14.07 -20.53 7.46
C ARG A 238 -13.81 -19.03 7.70
N LEU A 239 -12.67 -18.72 8.32
CA LEU A 239 -12.21 -17.36 8.61
C LEU A 239 -11.13 -16.87 7.64
N ASP A 240 -10.61 -17.74 6.76
CA ASP A 240 -9.55 -17.45 5.78
C ASP A 240 -9.90 -16.31 4.80
N ALA A 241 -11.19 -16.14 4.49
CA ALA A 241 -11.66 -15.03 3.65
C ALA A 241 -12.07 -13.77 4.45
N LYS A 242 -11.87 -13.77 5.77
CA LYS A 242 -12.32 -12.70 6.70
C LYS A 242 -11.18 -12.07 7.48
N ILE A 243 -10.13 -12.85 7.78
CA ILE A 243 -9.00 -12.44 8.59
C ILE A 243 -7.74 -12.59 7.74
N GLU A 244 -7.03 -11.47 7.51
CA GLU A 244 -5.77 -11.46 6.78
C GLU A 244 -4.67 -12.16 7.59
N LEU A 245 -4.01 -13.16 7.03
CA LEU A 245 -2.83 -13.78 7.64
C LEU A 245 -1.56 -13.18 7.03
N SER A 246 -0.59 -12.81 7.86
CA SER A 246 0.70 -12.25 7.40
C SER A 246 1.84 -12.59 8.36
N THR A 247 3.07 -12.25 8.00
CA THR A 247 4.24 -12.28 8.89
C THR A 247 5.10 -11.03 8.63
N PRO A 248 5.25 -10.12 9.61
CA PRO A 248 6.09 -8.93 9.47
C PRO A 248 7.59 -9.25 9.45
N HIS A 249 8.32 -8.61 8.55
CA HIS A 249 9.77 -8.74 8.41
C HIS A 249 10.49 -7.43 8.76
N SER A 250 11.67 -7.50 9.37
CA SER A 250 12.58 -6.34 9.37
C SER A 250 13.26 -6.21 8.01
N GLU A 251 13.90 -5.06 7.75
CA GLU A 251 14.71 -4.88 6.53
C GLU A 251 15.95 -5.77 6.49
N ALA A 252 16.30 -6.47 7.58
CA ALA A 252 17.41 -7.43 7.63
C ALA A 252 17.20 -8.66 6.71
N VAL A 253 16.01 -8.82 6.12
CA VAL A 253 15.75 -9.82 5.08
C VAL A 253 16.33 -9.42 3.71
N PHE A 254 16.75 -8.17 3.53
CA PHE A 254 17.35 -7.67 2.30
C PHE A 254 18.88 -7.80 2.34
N ALA A 255 19.48 -8.15 1.20
CA ALA A 255 20.94 -8.20 1.06
C ALA A 255 21.54 -6.79 0.90
N ASN A 256 20.75 -5.88 0.35
CA ASN A 256 21.07 -4.49 0.08
C ASN A 256 19.76 -3.73 -0.10
N SER A 257 19.74 -2.43 0.17
CA SER A 257 18.56 -1.57 0.01
C SER A 257 18.87 -0.24 -0.68
N TYR A 258 20.14 -0.01 -1.08
CA TYR A 258 20.58 1.20 -1.75
C TYR A 258 21.37 0.90 -3.05
N PRO A 259 21.07 1.60 -4.17
CA PRO A 259 19.84 2.37 -4.38
C PRO A 259 18.60 1.45 -4.37
N PRO A 260 17.36 1.95 -4.16
CA PRO A 260 16.18 1.09 -4.00
C PRO A 260 16.01 0.01 -5.08
N SER A 261 16.28 0.33 -6.35
CA SER A 261 16.14 -0.59 -7.49
C SER A 261 17.16 -1.74 -7.54
N SER A 262 18.18 -1.71 -6.69
CA SER A 262 19.12 -2.81 -6.53
C SER A 262 18.65 -3.82 -5.48
N CYS A 263 17.68 -3.46 -4.64
CA CYS A 263 17.29 -4.25 -3.49
C CYS A 263 16.85 -5.67 -3.88
N VAL A 264 17.43 -6.66 -3.22
CA VAL A 264 17.05 -8.07 -3.33
C VAL A 264 17.01 -8.70 -1.94
N PHE A 265 16.25 -9.77 -1.80
CA PHE A 265 16.29 -10.59 -0.58
C PHE A 265 17.64 -11.27 -0.42
N ARG A 266 18.04 -11.47 0.84
CA ARG A 266 19.20 -12.28 1.21
C ARG A 266 19.10 -13.69 0.64
N PRO A 267 20.10 -14.15 -0.13
CA PRO A 267 20.06 -15.48 -0.74
C PRO A 267 19.90 -16.62 0.28
N ASP A 268 20.52 -16.50 1.45
CA ASP A 268 20.45 -17.51 2.51
C ASP A 268 19.06 -17.62 3.16
N LEU A 269 18.26 -16.56 3.12
CA LEU A 269 16.89 -16.54 3.64
C LEU A 269 15.84 -16.99 2.60
N MET A 270 16.23 -17.12 1.32
CA MET A 270 15.28 -17.48 0.25
C MET A 270 14.66 -18.85 0.40
N VAL A 271 15.30 -19.76 1.14
CA VAL A 271 14.72 -21.07 1.50
C VAL A 271 13.43 -20.93 2.31
N TYR A 272 13.30 -19.86 3.11
CA TYR A 272 12.10 -19.55 3.90
C TYR A 272 11.20 -18.52 3.21
N LEU A 273 11.80 -17.47 2.62
CA LEU A 273 11.05 -16.40 1.96
C LEU A 273 10.30 -16.88 0.73
N ARG A 274 10.88 -17.73 -0.13
CA ARG A 274 10.20 -18.15 -1.36
C ARG A 274 8.88 -18.89 -1.06
N PRO A 275 8.83 -19.91 -0.17
CA PRO A 275 7.57 -20.53 0.23
C PRO A 275 6.55 -19.55 0.82
N LEU A 276 6.99 -18.60 1.66
CA LEU A 276 6.10 -17.58 2.24
C LEU A 276 5.52 -16.65 1.17
N LEU A 277 6.35 -16.15 0.26
CA LEU A 277 5.93 -15.28 -0.83
C LEU A 277 5.00 -16.01 -1.80
N ASP A 278 5.28 -17.27 -2.13
CA ASP A 278 4.39 -18.13 -2.92
C ASP A 278 3.02 -18.27 -2.25
N PHE A 279 3.00 -18.49 -0.93
CA PHE A 279 1.78 -18.61 -0.15
C PHE A 279 0.99 -17.29 -0.11
N PHE A 280 1.63 -16.17 0.27
CA PHE A 280 0.97 -14.87 0.37
C PHE A 280 0.51 -14.35 -1.00
N SER A 281 1.23 -14.65 -2.08
CA SER A 281 0.79 -14.34 -3.44
C SER A 281 -0.49 -15.08 -3.82
N LYS A 282 -0.67 -16.34 -3.36
CA LYS A 282 -1.87 -17.14 -3.62
C LYS A 282 -3.07 -16.70 -2.78
N THR A 283 -2.84 -16.23 -1.55
CA THR A 283 -3.89 -15.75 -0.65
C THR A 283 -4.20 -14.26 -0.83
N GLY A 284 -3.41 -13.55 -1.64
CA GLY A 284 -3.55 -12.11 -1.86
C GLY A 284 -3.12 -11.25 -0.67
N ALA A 285 -2.34 -11.82 0.26
CA ALA A 285 -1.84 -11.12 1.43
C ALA A 285 -0.67 -10.18 1.06
N PRO A 286 -0.56 -8.99 1.67
CA PRO A 286 0.58 -8.09 1.48
C PRO A 286 1.86 -8.63 2.09
N PHE A 287 3.00 -8.17 1.58
CA PHE A 287 4.28 -8.24 2.26
C PHE A 287 4.35 -7.13 3.32
N TYR A 288 4.52 -7.51 4.59
CA TYR A 288 4.69 -6.55 5.67
C TYR A 288 6.18 -6.37 6.02
N VAL A 289 6.62 -5.12 6.04
CA VAL A 289 7.97 -4.73 6.44
C VAL A 289 7.94 -3.72 7.58
N ASN A 290 8.86 -3.85 8.53
CA ASN A 290 9.14 -2.86 9.55
C ASN A 290 10.19 -1.90 8.99
N ALA A 291 9.76 -0.68 8.65
CA ALA A 291 10.56 0.30 7.92
C ALA A 291 10.87 1.49 8.83
N TYR A 292 12.13 1.61 9.26
CA TYR A 292 12.55 2.62 10.22
C TYR A 292 13.67 3.51 9.65
N PRO A 293 13.32 4.67 9.04
CA PRO A 293 14.30 5.69 8.69
C PRO A 293 15.16 6.14 9.87
N PHE A 294 14.60 6.13 11.08
CA PHE A 294 15.34 6.42 12.31
C PHE A 294 16.52 5.46 12.52
N LEU A 295 16.30 4.14 12.42
CA LEU A 295 17.36 3.14 12.64
C LEU A 295 18.44 3.23 11.57
N ALA A 296 18.05 3.45 10.30
CA ALA A 296 18.99 3.68 9.22
C ALA A 296 19.87 4.91 9.51
N TYR A 297 19.26 6.07 9.80
CA TYR A 297 20.01 7.28 10.17
C TYR A 297 20.90 7.09 11.39
N MET A 298 20.39 6.45 12.45
CA MET A 298 21.15 6.18 13.67
C MET A 298 22.39 5.31 13.39
N SER A 299 22.30 4.38 12.44
CA SER A 299 23.41 3.48 12.07
C SER A 299 24.51 4.15 11.25
N ASP A 300 24.18 5.18 10.46
CA ASP A 300 25.13 5.93 9.64
C ASP A 300 24.77 7.42 9.54
N PRO A 301 24.87 8.18 10.65
CA PRO A 301 24.53 9.59 10.67
C PRO A 301 25.56 10.45 9.91
N SER A 302 26.72 9.90 9.57
CA SER A 302 27.77 10.57 8.79
C SER A 302 27.42 10.70 7.31
N HIS A 303 26.70 9.73 6.74
CA HIS A 303 26.41 9.72 5.30
C HIS A 303 24.93 9.87 4.98
N ILE A 304 24.03 9.61 5.94
CA ILE A 304 22.59 9.80 5.75
C ILE A 304 22.21 11.22 6.17
N ASP A 305 21.69 12.01 5.23
CA ASP A 305 21.11 13.32 5.55
C ASP A 305 19.88 13.14 6.44
N ILE A 306 19.92 13.70 7.65
CA ILE A 306 18.79 13.67 8.58
C ILE A 306 17.52 14.28 7.98
N ASN A 307 17.66 15.26 7.07
CA ASN A 307 16.52 15.87 6.41
C ASN A 307 15.81 14.88 5.50
N TYR A 308 16.55 14.02 4.81
CA TYR A 308 16.03 12.94 3.99
C TYR A 308 15.28 11.90 4.84
N ALA A 309 15.80 11.55 6.02
CA ALA A 309 15.12 10.65 6.97
C ALA A 309 13.86 11.27 7.60
N LEU A 310 13.81 12.60 7.76
CA LEU A 310 12.74 13.35 8.42
C LEU A 310 11.69 13.96 7.47
N PHE A 311 11.72 13.65 6.17
CA PHE A 311 10.88 14.29 5.15
C PHE A 311 11.07 15.83 5.07
N LYS A 312 12.23 16.38 5.51
CA LYS A 312 12.57 17.83 5.43
C LYS A 312 13.05 18.11 3.99
N PRO A 313 12.96 19.36 3.50
CA PRO A 313 13.57 19.70 2.22
C PRO A 313 15.04 19.28 2.18
N ASN A 314 15.42 18.54 1.15
CA ASN A 314 16.76 17.99 0.92
C ASN A 314 16.95 17.75 -0.58
N ALA A 315 18.16 17.37 -1.01
CA ALA A 315 18.44 17.10 -2.42
C ALA A 315 17.76 15.82 -2.93
N GLY A 316 17.35 14.92 -2.03
CA GLY A 316 16.89 13.58 -2.31
C GLY A 316 18.00 12.69 -2.86
N ILE A 317 17.62 11.48 -3.27
CA ILE A 317 18.47 10.57 -4.01
C ILE A 317 17.83 10.27 -5.35
N VAL A 318 18.63 10.19 -6.42
CA VAL A 318 18.19 9.69 -7.71
C VAL A 318 18.67 8.25 -7.84
N ASP A 319 17.73 7.33 -8.01
CA ASP A 319 18.06 5.95 -8.30
C ASP A 319 18.68 5.86 -9.71
N PRO A 320 19.94 5.41 -9.86
CA PRO A 320 20.68 5.51 -11.12
C PRO A 320 20.15 4.56 -12.21
N LYS A 321 19.45 3.49 -11.83
CA LYS A 321 18.93 2.49 -12.78
C LYS A 321 17.57 2.88 -13.31
N THR A 322 16.72 3.45 -12.46
CA THR A 322 15.32 3.76 -12.79
C THR A 322 15.09 5.24 -13.10
N GLY A 323 15.99 6.12 -12.67
CA GLY A 323 15.82 7.57 -12.74
C GLY A 323 14.79 8.12 -11.75
N LEU A 324 14.26 7.29 -10.83
CA LEU A 324 13.30 7.72 -9.83
C LEU A 324 13.98 8.60 -8.78
N HIS A 325 13.35 9.72 -8.46
CA HIS A 325 13.80 10.62 -7.40
C HIS A 325 13.04 10.31 -6.10
N TYR A 326 13.80 10.13 -5.03
CA TYR A 326 13.30 9.93 -3.68
C TYR A 326 13.67 11.14 -2.84
N ASP A 327 12.67 11.92 -2.43
CA ASP A 327 12.84 13.08 -1.56
C ASP A 327 12.79 12.71 -0.07
N ASN A 328 12.49 11.45 0.26
CA ASN A 328 12.45 10.94 1.63
C ASN A 328 12.80 9.45 1.71
N MET A 329 13.38 9.05 2.86
CA MET A 329 13.85 7.68 3.09
C MET A 329 12.73 6.65 3.21
N PHE A 330 11.59 7.02 3.79
CA PHE A 330 10.45 6.11 3.94
C PHE A 330 10.01 5.55 2.57
N ASP A 331 9.88 6.42 1.56
CA ASP A 331 9.51 5.98 0.21
C ASP A 331 10.57 5.09 -0.43
N ALA A 332 11.84 5.39 -0.20
CA ALA A 332 12.95 4.56 -0.68
C ALA A 332 12.94 3.16 -0.03
N GLN A 333 12.64 3.06 1.27
CA GLN A 333 12.54 1.78 1.97
C GLN A 333 11.35 0.93 1.47
N LEU A 334 10.19 1.55 1.23
CA LEU A 334 9.04 0.84 0.64
C LEU A 334 9.35 0.36 -0.78
N ASP A 335 9.99 1.20 -1.58
CA ASP A 335 10.35 0.82 -2.95
C ASP A 335 11.46 -0.22 -3.01
N ALA A 336 12.43 -0.20 -2.09
CA ALA A 336 13.40 -1.27 -1.93
C ALA A 336 12.69 -2.62 -1.72
N ALA A 337 11.67 -2.66 -0.84
CA ALA A 337 10.85 -3.87 -0.67
C ALA A 337 10.09 -4.26 -1.95
N TYR A 338 9.50 -3.30 -2.68
CA TYR A 338 8.84 -3.58 -3.96
C TYR A 338 9.82 -4.13 -5.02
N PHE A 339 11.03 -3.59 -5.10
CA PHE A 339 12.05 -4.06 -6.03
C PHE A 339 12.58 -5.45 -5.64
N ALA A 340 12.73 -5.74 -4.34
CA ALA A 340 13.09 -7.09 -3.88
C ALA A 340 12.01 -8.12 -4.24
N LEU A 341 10.74 -7.77 -4.08
CA LEU A 341 9.60 -8.60 -4.49
C LEU A 341 9.60 -8.83 -6.00
N GLU A 342 9.80 -7.78 -6.81
CA GLU A 342 9.88 -7.90 -8.26
C GLU A 342 11.04 -8.80 -8.70
N ALA A 343 12.24 -8.61 -8.13
CA ALA A 343 13.40 -9.45 -8.41
C ALA A 343 13.17 -10.93 -8.03
N ALA A 344 12.34 -11.18 -7.03
CA ALA A 344 11.92 -12.52 -6.63
C ALA A 344 10.73 -13.09 -7.43
N GLY A 345 10.13 -12.32 -8.35
CA GLY A 345 9.01 -12.75 -9.20
C GLY A 345 7.61 -12.37 -8.72
N TYR A 346 7.50 -11.48 -7.71
CA TYR A 346 6.24 -11.10 -7.04
C TYR A 346 5.87 -9.63 -7.22
N ALA A 347 6.11 -9.06 -8.41
CA ALA A 347 5.97 -7.63 -8.70
C ALA A 347 4.59 -7.01 -8.37
N GLY A 348 3.52 -7.82 -8.35
CA GLY A 348 2.16 -7.40 -8.06
C GLY A 348 1.79 -7.33 -6.57
N MET A 349 2.59 -7.95 -5.69
CA MET A 349 2.34 -8.03 -4.25
C MET A 349 2.38 -6.64 -3.61
N GLU A 350 1.38 -6.31 -2.78
CA GLU A 350 1.34 -5.05 -2.03
C GLU A 350 2.39 -5.07 -0.92
N VAL A 351 3.10 -3.95 -0.71
CA VAL A 351 3.92 -3.73 0.47
C VAL A 351 3.14 -2.87 1.46
N ARG A 352 3.10 -3.30 2.73
CA ARG A 352 2.58 -2.52 3.85
C ARG A 352 3.62 -2.41 4.94
N VAL A 353 3.55 -1.32 5.71
CA VAL A 353 4.46 -1.10 6.82
C VAL A 353 3.82 -1.59 8.12
N ALA A 354 4.39 -2.65 8.69
CA ALA A 354 3.93 -3.20 9.97
C ALA A 354 4.39 -2.35 11.15
N GLU A 355 5.50 -1.64 11.01
CA GLU A 355 6.03 -0.74 12.02
C GLU A 355 6.91 0.35 11.42
N THR A 356 6.76 1.57 11.94
CA THR A 356 7.65 2.68 11.65
C THR A 356 7.46 3.78 12.70
N GLY A 357 8.53 4.44 13.11
CA GLY A 357 8.48 5.43 14.17
C GLY A 357 9.82 6.14 14.34
N TRP A 358 9.87 7.06 15.29
CA TRP A 358 11.08 7.79 15.65
C TRP A 358 11.09 8.08 17.15
N ALA A 359 12.16 7.68 17.84
CA ALA A 359 12.27 7.81 19.28
C ALA A 359 12.47 9.27 19.73
N SER A 360 11.75 9.67 20.79
CA SER A 360 11.76 11.03 21.34
C SER A 360 12.90 11.31 22.32
N ALA A 361 13.62 10.28 22.75
CA ALA A 361 14.83 10.36 23.55
C ALA A 361 15.64 9.07 23.31
N GLY A 362 16.94 9.10 23.62
CA GLY A 362 17.84 7.97 23.51
C GLY A 362 19.13 8.21 24.29
N ASP A 363 20.01 7.22 24.31
CA ASP A 363 21.35 7.31 24.85
C ASP A 363 22.22 8.27 24.02
N ALA A 364 23.35 8.71 24.57
CA ALA A 364 24.25 9.64 23.86
C ALA A 364 24.76 9.10 22.51
N THR A 365 24.75 7.77 22.33
CA THR A 365 25.15 7.08 21.10
C THR A 365 24.02 6.94 20.07
N GLU A 366 22.78 7.28 20.44
CA GLU A 366 21.60 7.10 19.58
C GLU A 366 21.32 8.37 18.77
N ALA A 367 22.15 8.58 17.74
CA ALA A 367 22.08 9.77 16.90
C ALA A 367 20.66 10.02 16.36
N GLY A 368 20.17 11.24 16.58
CA GLY A 368 18.85 11.66 16.10
C GLY A 368 17.68 11.33 17.04
N ALA A 369 17.88 10.58 18.13
CA ALA A 369 16.85 10.26 19.12
C ALA A 369 16.54 11.48 20.02
N ASN A 370 15.65 12.35 19.55
CA ASN A 370 15.22 13.54 20.30
C ASN A 370 13.79 13.95 19.95
N MET A 371 13.18 14.77 20.81
CA MET A 371 11.79 15.18 20.70
C MET A 371 11.48 15.95 19.40
N GLU A 372 12.38 16.83 18.94
CA GLU A 372 12.16 17.61 17.71
C GLU A 372 12.04 16.69 16.49
N ASN A 373 12.95 15.73 16.37
CA ASN A 373 12.97 14.77 15.29
C ASN A 373 11.77 13.83 15.35
N ALA A 374 11.41 13.36 16.55
CA ALA A 374 10.24 12.51 16.75
C ALA A 374 8.93 13.22 16.36
N ILE A 375 8.75 14.49 16.74
CA ILE A 375 7.61 15.31 16.31
C ILE A 375 7.63 15.48 14.79
N THR A 376 8.79 15.80 14.21
CA THR A 376 8.93 16.05 12.77
C THR A 376 8.56 14.81 11.96
N TYR A 377 9.17 13.66 12.28
CA TYR A 377 8.96 12.41 11.56
C TYR A 377 7.49 11.99 11.61
N ASN A 378 6.94 11.83 12.82
CA ASN A 378 5.59 11.32 13.01
C ASN A 378 4.53 12.28 12.44
N SER A 379 4.71 13.61 12.56
CA SER A 379 3.78 14.59 11.97
C SER A 379 3.76 14.54 10.45
N ARG A 380 4.93 14.39 9.82
CA ARG A 380 5.04 14.38 8.35
C ARG A 380 4.64 13.05 7.76
N LEU A 381 4.98 11.94 8.41
CA LEU A 381 4.47 10.63 8.05
C LEU A 381 2.93 10.62 8.13
N ARG A 382 2.35 11.12 9.23
CA ARG A 382 0.90 11.26 9.36
C ARG A 382 0.29 12.08 8.22
N LYS A 383 0.87 13.24 7.88
CA LYS A 383 0.44 14.06 6.75
C LYS A 383 0.54 13.31 5.42
N ARG A 384 1.65 12.62 5.18
CA ARG A 384 1.90 11.83 3.96
C ARG A 384 0.86 10.73 3.78
N LEU A 385 0.62 9.95 4.83
CA LEU A 385 -0.39 8.89 4.83
C LEU A 385 -1.81 9.46 4.64
N PHE A 386 -2.13 10.58 5.29
CA PHE A 386 -3.42 11.26 5.11
C PHE A 386 -3.68 11.69 3.66
N LEU A 387 -2.64 12.16 2.96
CA LEU A 387 -2.71 12.51 1.54
C LEU A 387 -2.81 11.30 0.61
N ARG A 388 -2.74 10.07 1.14
CA ARG A 388 -2.85 8.81 0.39
C ARG A 388 -1.88 8.71 -0.79
N LYS A 389 -0.69 9.29 -0.65
CA LYS A 389 0.34 9.23 -1.67
C LYS A 389 0.92 7.82 -1.77
N GLY A 390 1.18 7.36 -2.99
CA GLY A 390 2.09 6.25 -3.24
C GLY A 390 3.55 6.69 -3.23
N THR A 391 4.44 5.72 -3.45
CA THR A 391 5.89 5.93 -3.59
C THR A 391 6.26 6.27 -5.04
N PRO A 392 7.48 6.74 -5.33
CA PRO A 392 7.94 6.95 -6.71
C PRO A 392 7.75 5.75 -7.64
N TYR A 393 8.01 4.52 -7.17
CA TYR A 393 7.86 3.30 -7.96
C TYR A 393 6.42 2.74 -7.99
N ARG A 394 5.59 3.11 -7.02
CA ARG A 394 4.16 2.72 -6.93
C ARG A 394 3.26 3.94 -6.66
N PRO A 395 3.19 4.92 -7.58
CA PRO A 395 2.51 6.20 -7.32
C PRO A 395 1.00 6.04 -7.10
N GLU A 396 0.38 5.06 -7.76
CA GLU A 396 -1.06 4.78 -7.69
C GLU A 396 -1.46 3.92 -6.47
N ARG A 397 -0.50 3.47 -5.66
CA ARG A 397 -0.76 2.65 -4.47
C ARG A 397 -0.40 3.41 -3.22
N ALA A 398 -1.42 3.94 -2.55
CA ALA A 398 -1.25 4.65 -1.29
C ALA A 398 -0.48 3.80 -0.26
N ALA A 399 0.57 4.37 0.34
CA ALA A 399 1.29 3.73 1.44
C ALA A 399 0.37 3.54 2.65
N LYS A 400 0.49 2.40 3.32
CA LYS A 400 -0.23 2.07 4.56
C LYS A 400 0.78 1.68 5.62
N ALA A 401 0.63 2.23 6.82
CA ALA A 401 1.57 1.99 7.91
C ALA A 401 0.89 1.92 9.27
N TYR A 402 1.39 1.03 10.13
CA TYR A 402 1.17 1.09 11.57
C TYR A 402 2.33 1.85 12.21
N ILE A 403 2.00 2.93 12.91
CA ILE A 403 2.99 3.77 13.59
C ILE A 403 3.42 3.08 14.89
N PHE A 404 4.72 3.04 15.16
CA PHE A 404 5.31 2.52 16.38
C PHE A 404 5.70 3.71 17.28
N ALA A 405 5.07 3.93 18.44
CA ALA A 405 3.96 3.17 19.03
C ALA A 405 2.95 4.07 19.76
N LEU A 406 1.86 3.48 20.27
CA LEU A 406 0.83 4.22 21.00
C LEU A 406 1.36 4.83 22.29
N PHE A 407 2.13 4.07 23.08
CA PHE A 407 2.66 4.50 24.37
C PHE A 407 4.18 4.36 24.44
N ASN A 408 4.78 5.12 25.36
CA ASN A 408 6.12 4.81 25.84
C ASN A 408 6.03 3.53 26.68
N GLU A 409 6.90 2.57 26.40
CA GLU A 409 6.87 1.24 27.00
C GLU A 409 8.07 1.08 27.96
N ASN A 410 7.88 1.37 29.24
CA ASN A 410 8.97 1.54 30.22
C ASN A 410 9.75 0.25 30.54
N LEU A 411 9.21 -0.92 30.20
CA LEU A 411 9.87 -2.21 30.43
C LEU A 411 10.53 -2.77 29.17
N LYS A 412 10.54 -2.04 28.04
CA LYS A 412 11.27 -2.49 26.84
C LYS A 412 12.77 -2.61 27.14
N PRO A 413 13.39 -3.78 26.86
CA PRO A 413 14.82 -3.97 27.05
C PRO A 413 15.60 -3.22 25.96
N GLY A 414 16.92 -3.15 26.14
CA GLY A 414 17.82 -2.55 25.15
C GLY A 414 18.05 -1.04 25.38
N PRO A 415 18.46 -0.32 24.33
CA PRO A 415 18.82 1.09 24.38
C PRO A 415 17.69 2.00 24.91
N THR A 416 18.04 3.23 25.29
CA THR A 416 17.03 4.18 25.78
C THR A 416 15.96 4.51 24.77
N SER A 417 16.26 4.58 23.48
CA SER A 417 15.26 4.84 22.44
C SER A 417 14.04 3.90 22.49
N GLU A 418 14.25 2.63 22.84
CA GLU A 418 13.20 1.60 22.89
C GLU A 418 12.05 1.97 23.83
N ARG A 419 12.30 2.78 24.86
CA ARG A 419 11.29 3.22 25.85
C ARG A 419 10.59 4.53 25.46
N HIS A 420 10.95 5.14 24.33
CA HIS A 420 10.62 6.53 23.99
C HIS A 420 9.97 6.76 22.61
N TYR A 421 9.36 5.73 22.01
CA TYR A 421 8.63 5.82 20.72
C TYR A 421 7.16 6.29 20.83
N GLY A 422 6.61 6.36 22.04
CA GLY A 422 5.19 6.56 22.28
C GLY A 422 4.65 7.92 21.86
N LEU A 423 3.55 7.91 21.11
CA LEU A 423 2.76 9.13 20.85
C LEU A 423 2.10 9.67 22.13
N TYR A 424 1.80 8.79 23.09
CA TYR A 424 1.22 9.12 24.38
C TYR A 424 2.10 8.65 25.53
N LYS A 425 1.98 9.35 26.66
CA LYS A 425 2.49 8.88 27.95
C LYS A 425 1.51 7.86 28.55
N PRO A 426 1.94 7.09 29.57
CA PRO A 426 1.07 6.11 30.23
C PRO A 426 -0.20 6.71 30.86
N ASP A 427 -0.21 7.98 31.23
CA ASP A 427 -1.40 8.68 31.73
C ASP A 427 -2.40 9.10 30.62
N GLY A 428 -2.08 8.83 29.35
CA GLY A 428 -2.88 9.22 28.18
C GLY A 428 -2.74 10.67 27.76
N SER A 429 -1.85 11.44 28.38
CA SER A 429 -1.40 12.74 27.86
C SER A 429 -0.50 12.55 26.63
N VAL A 430 -0.44 13.57 25.78
CA VAL A 430 0.36 13.52 24.55
C VAL A 430 1.85 13.58 24.90
N SER A 431 2.64 12.63 24.40
CA SER A 431 4.10 12.61 24.48
C SER A 431 4.70 13.30 23.26
N ILE A 432 4.42 12.77 22.05
CA ILE A 432 4.85 13.34 20.78
C ILE A 432 3.65 14.06 20.14
N ASN A 433 3.64 15.40 20.18
CA ASN A 433 2.51 16.19 19.70
C ASN A 433 2.48 16.30 18.17
N ILE A 434 1.72 15.40 17.53
CA ILE A 434 1.48 15.40 16.08
C ILE A 434 0.08 15.91 15.71
N GLY A 435 -0.61 16.61 16.63
CA GLY A 435 -1.98 17.08 16.44
C GLY A 435 -3.05 16.00 16.60
N LEU A 436 -2.79 14.98 17.42
CA LEU A 436 -3.79 14.03 17.90
C LEU A 436 -4.30 14.45 19.28
N LYS A 437 -5.56 14.12 19.59
CA LYS A 437 -6.15 14.38 20.90
C LYS A 437 -5.71 13.29 21.90
N GLY A 438 -5.43 13.68 23.14
CA GLY A 438 -5.19 12.78 24.27
C GLY A 438 -6.40 12.63 25.18
N LEU A 439 -6.26 11.82 26.24
CA LEU A 439 -7.25 11.72 27.32
C LEU A 439 -7.26 12.98 28.19
N VAL A 440 -6.09 13.61 28.32
CA VAL A 440 -5.89 14.89 29.01
C VAL A 440 -5.73 15.99 27.96
N PRO A 441 -6.35 17.17 28.13
CA PRO A 441 -6.09 18.33 27.29
C PRO A 441 -4.59 18.66 27.28
N SER A 442 -4.00 18.80 26.09
CA SER A 442 -2.59 19.18 25.99
C SER A 442 -2.41 20.63 26.42
N SER A 443 -1.47 20.90 27.32
CA SER A 443 -0.99 22.24 27.65
C SER A 443 0.00 22.79 26.62
N ALA A 444 0.44 21.96 25.67
CA ALA A 444 1.38 22.36 24.63
C ALA A 444 0.63 23.02 23.45
N PRO A 445 1.14 24.14 22.90
CA PRO A 445 0.58 24.71 21.68
C PRO A 445 0.64 23.68 20.55
N PRO A 446 -0.36 23.62 19.66
CA PRO A 446 -0.32 22.74 18.50
C PRO A 446 0.93 23.04 17.67
N PRO A 447 1.59 22.04 17.07
CA PRO A 447 2.75 22.29 16.21
C PRO A 447 2.37 23.31 15.14
N SER A 448 3.18 24.36 15.04
CA SER A 448 2.97 25.48 14.13
C SER A 448 2.70 24.94 12.73
N THR A 449 1.44 25.00 12.31
CA THR A 449 1.10 24.81 10.92
C THR A 449 1.70 26.01 10.20
N LEU A 450 2.88 25.84 9.61
CA LEU A 450 3.29 26.68 8.48
C LEU A 450 2.33 26.35 7.33
N VAL A 451 1.10 26.84 7.45
CA VAL A 451 0.30 27.17 6.30
C VAL A 451 1.08 28.32 5.66
N PRO A 452 1.60 28.18 4.43
CA PRO A 452 2.05 29.35 3.70
C PRO A 452 0.87 30.31 3.70
N PHE A 453 1.11 31.56 4.08
CA PHE A 453 0.15 32.66 4.05
C PHE A 453 -0.23 32.97 2.58
N MET A 454 -0.82 32.01 1.86
CA MET A 454 -1.53 32.20 0.59
C MET A 454 -3.03 32.17 0.86
N GLY A 455 -3.46 32.99 1.82
CA GLY A 455 -4.83 33.02 2.32
C GLY A 455 -5.38 34.42 2.55
N VAL A 456 -4.90 35.44 1.82
CA VAL A 456 -5.49 36.80 1.86
C VAL A 456 -5.71 37.41 0.45
N ARG A 457 -5.33 36.72 -0.64
CA ARG A 457 -5.56 37.22 -2.02
C ARG A 457 -6.70 36.55 -2.79
N ALA A 458 -7.39 35.57 -2.19
CA ALA A 458 -8.52 34.89 -2.84
C ALA A 458 -9.90 35.49 -2.49
N TRP A 459 -10.02 36.25 -1.39
CA TRP A 459 -11.27 36.94 -1.04
C TRP A 459 -11.49 38.24 -1.84
N GLY A 460 -10.43 38.84 -2.37
CA GLY A 460 -10.52 40.02 -3.23
C GLY A 460 -11.05 39.75 -4.65
N ARG A 461 -11.16 38.47 -5.07
CA ARG A 461 -11.65 38.10 -6.41
C ARG A 461 -13.06 37.50 -6.42
N ILE A 462 -13.62 37.13 -5.27
CA ILE A 462 -15.01 36.63 -5.20
C ILE A 462 -16.02 37.79 -5.08
N VAL A 463 -15.60 38.94 -4.54
CA VAL A 463 -16.46 40.15 -4.44
C VAL A 463 -16.62 40.87 -5.79
N GLN A 464 -15.75 40.62 -6.78
CA GLN A 464 -15.85 41.26 -8.10
C GLN A 464 -16.74 40.53 -9.12
N TYR A 465 -17.08 39.24 -8.89
CA TYR A 465 -17.98 38.51 -9.80
C TYR A 465 -19.46 38.56 -9.39
N SER A 466 -19.77 38.99 -8.16
CA SER A 466 -21.16 39.16 -7.69
C SER A 466 -21.78 40.51 -8.07
N ALA A 467 -20.96 41.50 -8.48
CA ALA A 467 -21.43 42.83 -8.87
C ALA A 467 -21.79 42.95 -10.37
N ALA A 468 -21.49 41.94 -11.19
CA ALA A 468 -21.77 41.95 -12.63
C ALA A 468 -23.01 41.10 -13.04
N LEU A 469 -23.61 40.35 -12.10
CA LEU A 469 -24.76 39.47 -12.39
C LEU A 469 -26.12 40.03 -11.92
N LEU A 470 -26.12 41.16 -11.21
CA LEU A 470 -27.33 41.89 -10.80
C LEU A 470 -27.85 42.95 -11.80
N PRO A 471 -27.06 43.52 -12.74
CA PRO A 471 -27.63 44.43 -13.74
C PRO A 471 -28.22 43.69 -14.96
N CYS A 472 -27.76 42.47 -15.26
CA CYS A 472 -28.18 41.74 -16.47
C CYS A 472 -29.59 41.15 -16.38
N THR A 473 -30.09 40.85 -15.18
CA THR A 473 -31.45 40.33 -14.99
C THR A 473 -32.52 41.43 -15.05
N LEU A 474 -32.18 42.68 -14.72
CA LEU A 474 -33.12 43.81 -14.78
C LEU A 474 -33.28 44.38 -16.20
N ILE A 475 -32.27 44.30 -17.05
CA ILE A 475 -32.36 44.73 -18.46
C ILE A 475 -33.22 43.76 -19.29
N PHE A 476 -33.21 42.46 -18.98
CA PHE A 476 -34.06 41.47 -19.66
C PHE A 476 -35.55 41.56 -19.26
N LEU A 477 -35.86 42.08 -18.06
CA LEU A 477 -37.24 42.27 -17.60
C LEU A 477 -37.88 43.59 -18.07
N ALA A 478 -37.08 44.59 -18.49
CA ALA A 478 -37.58 45.86 -19.03
C ALA A 478 -37.81 45.87 -20.55
N LEU A 479 -37.37 44.82 -21.27
CA LEU A 479 -37.57 44.64 -22.72
C LEU A 479 -38.70 43.65 -23.05
N ALA A 480 -39.43 43.17 -22.04
CA ALA A 480 -40.51 42.20 -22.17
C ALA A 480 -41.89 42.74 -21.72
N THR A 481 -42.05 44.06 -21.60
CA THR A 481 -43.34 44.75 -21.41
C THR A 481 -43.59 45.75 -22.52
#